data_AF-A0A376RLB3-F1
#
_entry.id   AF-A0A376RLB3-F1
#
_cell.length_a   1.000
_cell.length_b   1.000
_cell.length_c   1.000
_cell.angle_alpha   90.00
_cell.angle_beta   90.00
_cell.angle_gamma   90.00
#
_symmetry.space_group_name_H-M   'P 1'
#
loop_
_entity.id
_entity.type
_entity.pdbx_description
1 polymer ?
#
loop_
_entity_poly.entity_id
_entity_poly.type
_entity_poly.pdbx_seq_one_letter_code
_entity_poly.pdbx_strand_id
1 'polypeptide(L)'
;MSIKQLKDGRYQVDVRPQGAEGKRIRKIFALKSKAQEFEKYVLQNFHDKPWQAKPADQRRLSELLDAWWMLDGRNQAYGDSYRLG
;
A
#
# COMPACT_ATOMS: atom_id res chain seq x y z
N MET A 1 -1.55 20.24 -0.97
CA MET A 1 -1.73 19.44 -2.20
C MET A 1 -1.43 20.33 -3.38
N SER A 2 -0.70 19.87 -4.38
CA SER A 2 -0.35 20.73 -5.52
C SER A 2 -0.04 19.95 -6.78
N ILE A 3 -0.45 20.49 -7.93
CA ILE A 3 0.02 20.10 -9.25
C ILE A 3 1.01 21.16 -9.74
N LYS A 4 2.24 20.75 -10.04
CA LYS A 4 3.32 21.63 -10.51
C LYS A 4 3.80 21.20 -11.89
N GLN A 5 3.99 22.16 -12.79
CA GLN A 5 4.67 21.89 -14.06
C GLN A 5 6.18 21.80 -13.81
N LEU A 6 6.81 20.80 -14.41
CA LEU A 6 8.25 20.57 -14.37
C LEU A 6 8.94 21.28 -15.54
N LYS A 7 10.26 21.43 -15.45
CA LYS A 7 11.07 22.08 -16.51
C LYS A 7 10.98 21.37 -17.86
N ASP A 8 10.67 20.07 -17.86
CA ASP A 8 10.49 19.25 -19.05
C ASP A 8 9.06 19.26 -19.61
N GLY A 9 8.19 20.14 -19.10
CA GLY A 9 6.81 20.30 -19.55
C GLY A 9 5.81 19.30 -18.94
N ARG A 10 6.26 18.29 -18.20
CA ARG A 10 5.38 17.33 -17.50
C ARG A 10 4.78 17.93 -16.23
N TYR A 11 3.79 17.26 -15.67
CA TYR A 11 3.06 17.71 -14.48
C TYR A 11 3.24 16.73 -13.33
N GLN A 12 3.76 17.21 -12.21
CA GLN A 12 3.88 16.45 -10.98
C GLN A 12 2.71 16.74 -10.05
N VAL A 13 2.01 15.69 -9.63
CA VAL A 13 1.01 15.74 -8.57
C VAL A 13 1.69 15.39 -7.25
N ASP A 14 1.40 16.14 -6.19
CA ASP A 14 1.79 15.88 -4.80
C ASP A 14 0.55 15.97 -3.90
N VAL A 15 -0.02 14.80 -3.55
CA VAL A 15 -1.25 14.68 -2.75
C VAL A 15 -0.91 14.10 -1.38
N ARG A 16 -1.54 14.64 -0.35
CA ARG A 16 -1.61 14.04 0.97
C ARG A 16 -3.07 13.94 1.40
N PRO A 17 -3.74 12.81 1.14
CA PRO A 17 -5.18 12.69 1.38
C PRO A 17 -5.57 12.80 2.87
N GLN A 18 -4.62 12.56 3.79
CA GLN A 18 -4.81 12.72 5.25
C GLN A 18 -4.17 13.99 5.82
N GLY A 19 -3.89 15.01 5.00
CA GLY A 19 -3.27 16.26 5.48
C GLY A 19 -1.73 16.19 5.59
N ALA A 20 -1.11 17.21 6.21
CA ALA A 20 0.34 17.46 6.10
C ALA A 20 1.23 16.30 6.58
N GLU A 21 0.86 15.66 7.70
CA GLU A 21 1.54 14.51 8.30
C GLU A 21 1.06 13.16 7.73
N GLY A 22 0.08 13.18 6.83
CA GLY A 22 -0.49 12.01 6.20
C GLY A 22 0.38 11.37 5.13
N LYS A 23 -0.02 10.18 4.67
CA LYS A 23 0.68 9.47 3.58
C LYS A 23 0.82 10.38 2.35
N ARG A 24 2.05 10.54 1.87
CA ARG A 24 2.36 11.34 0.68
C ARG A 24 2.37 10.48 -0.58
N ILE A 25 1.61 10.90 -1.60
CA ILE A 25 1.53 10.24 -2.91
C ILE A 25 1.96 11.23 -3.97
N ARG A 26 2.97 10.84 -4.77
CA ARG A 26 3.59 11.70 -5.78
C ARG A 26 3.74 10.96 -7.10
N LYS A 27 3.29 11.56 -8.20
CA LYS A 27 3.35 10.96 -9.54
C LYS A 27 3.49 12.04 -10.62
N ILE A 28 4.14 11.68 -11.73
CA ILE A 28 4.38 12.57 -12.88
C ILE A 28 3.51 12.12 -14.05
N PHE A 29 2.91 13.07 -14.75
CA PHE A 29 2.05 12.87 -15.93
C PHE A 29 2.49 13.77 -17.07
N ALA A 30 2.28 13.33 -18.31
CA ALA A 30 2.52 14.18 -19.47
C ALA A 30 1.50 15.33 -19.60
N LEU A 31 0.25 15.08 -19.20
CA LEU A 31 -0.86 16.04 -19.35
C LEU A 31 -1.36 16.54 -17.99
N LYS A 32 -1.67 17.85 -17.91
CA LYS A 32 -2.25 18.48 -16.71
C LYS A 32 -3.59 17.86 -16.31
N SER A 33 -4.43 17.51 -17.30
CA SER A 33 -5.73 16.88 -17.06
C SER A 33 -5.59 15.54 -16.36
N LYS A 34 -4.62 14.71 -16.75
CA LYS A 34 -4.33 13.42 -16.12
C LYS A 34 -3.81 13.58 -14.69
N ALA A 35 -3.00 14.60 -14.46
CA ALA A 35 -2.56 14.98 -13.11
C ALA A 35 -3.77 15.37 -12.21
N GLN A 36 -4.71 16.16 -12.72
CA GLN A 36 -5.92 16.57 -12.00
C GLN A 36 -6.88 15.40 -11.73
N GLU A 37 -7.08 14.53 -12.72
CA GLU A 37 -7.90 13.32 -12.60
C GLU A 37 -7.33 12.39 -11.52
N PHE A 38 -6.01 12.21 -11.49
CA PHE A 38 -5.35 11.41 -10.46
C PHE A 38 -5.48 12.03 -9.06
N GLU A 39 -5.32 13.35 -8.93
CA GLU A 39 -5.52 14.03 -7.64
C GLU A 39 -6.93 13.79 -7.09
N LYS A 40 -7.97 13.97 -7.92
CA LYS A 40 -9.36 13.69 -7.54
C LYS A 40 -9.57 12.22 -7.17
N TYR A 41 -9.03 11.30 -7.98
CA TYR A 41 -9.11 9.87 -7.71
C TYR A 41 -8.52 9.52 -6.34
N VAL A 42 -7.32 10.02 -6.02
CA VAL A 42 -6.69 9.79 -4.73
C VAL A 42 -7.54 10.35 -3.61
N LEU A 43 -8.06 11.57 -3.73
CA LEU A 43 -8.89 12.16 -2.66
C LEU A 43 -10.22 11.43 -2.43
N GLN A 44 -10.81 10.85 -3.49
CA GLN A 44 -12.07 10.12 -3.40
C GLN A 44 -11.90 8.69 -2.90
N ASN A 45 -10.84 8.00 -3.33
CA ASN A 45 -10.64 6.56 -3.09
C ASN A 45 -9.68 6.28 -1.95
N PHE A 46 -8.91 7.27 -1.52
CA PHE A 46 -8.06 7.12 -0.34
C PHE A 46 -8.94 7.18 0.90
N HIS A 47 -9.21 6.00 1.43
CA HIS A 47 -9.94 5.82 2.66
C HIS A 47 -9.00 5.25 3.71
N ASP A 48 -8.93 5.91 4.86
CA ASP A 48 -8.24 5.40 6.05
C ASP A 48 -9.16 4.50 6.87
N LYS A 49 -9.88 3.62 6.17
CA LYS A 49 -10.89 2.77 6.77
C LYS A 49 -10.22 1.47 7.16
N PRO A 50 -9.96 1.18 8.46
CA PRO A 50 -9.37 -0.09 8.87
C PRO A 50 -10.24 -1.29 8.49
N TRP A 51 -11.53 -1.07 8.21
CA TRP A 51 -12.47 -2.06 7.73
C TRP A 51 -12.51 -2.23 6.20
N GLN A 52 -11.89 -1.32 5.44
CA GLN A 52 -11.78 -1.47 4.01
C GLN A 52 -10.63 -2.43 3.74
N ALA A 53 -10.98 -3.64 3.28
CA ALA A 53 -10.09 -4.78 3.24
C ALA A 53 -8.74 -4.41 2.62
N LYS A 54 -7.65 -4.71 3.35
CA LYS A 54 -6.32 -4.76 2.75
C LYS A 54 -6.38 -5.71 1.54
N PRO A 55 -5.53 -5.52 0.51
CA PRO A 55 -5.40 -6.51 -0.55
C PRO A 55 -5.32 -7.91 0.06
N ALA A 56 -6.06 -8.86 -0.50
CA ALA A 56 -6.04 -10.24 -0.03
C ALA A 56 -4.58 -10.70 0.07
N ASP A 57 -4.21 -11.33 1.19
CA ASP A 57 -2.88 -11.87 1.38
C ASP A 57 -2.58 -12.86 0.25
N GLN A 58 -1.55 -12.55 -0.56
CA GLN A 58 -1.15 -13.35 -1.72
C GLN A 58 -0.04 -14.34 -1.37
N ARG A 59 0.35 -14.44 -0.09
CA ARG A 59 1.34 -15.43 0.36
C ARG A 59 0.81 -16.84 0.12
N ARG A 60 1.70 -17.73 -0.30
CA ARG A 60 1.44 -19.17 -0.32
C ARG A 60 1.23 -19.67 1.10
N LEU A 61 0.45 -20.73 1.25
CA LEU A 61 0.25 -21.38 2.54
C LEU A 61 1.58 -21.81 3.18
N SER A 62 2.56 -22.23 2.37
CA SER A 62 3.91 -22.56 2.84
C SER A 62 4.62 -21.36 3.48
N GLU A 63 4.48 -20.16 2.93
CA GLU A 63 5.09 -18.94 3.48
C GLU A 63 4.43 -18.52 4.80
N LEU A 64 3.13 -18.82 4.95
CA LEU A 64 2.42 -18.62 6.22
C LEU A 64 2.88 -19.61 7.29
N LEU A 65 3.09 -20.87 6.90
CA LEU A 65 3.60 -21.91 7.79
C LEU A 65 5.00 -21.57 8.31
N ASP A 66 5.89 -21.10 7.43
CA ASP A 66 7.24 -20.67 7.80
C ASP A 66 7.21 -19.47 8.75
N ALA A 67 6.36 -18.47 8.46
CA ALA A 67 6.21 -17.30 9.32
C ALA A 67 5.67 -17.69 10.70
N TRP A 68 4.66 -18.56 10.76
CA TRP A 68 4.14 -19.08 12.01
C TRP A 68 5.20 -19.84 12.81
N TRP A 69 5.98 -20.69 12.13
CA TRP A 69 7.06 -21.46 12.77
C TRP A 69 8.10 -20.58 13.46
N MET A 70 8.52 -19.50 12.78
CA MET A 70 9.52 -18.57 13.30
C MET A 70 9.03 -17.77 14.52
N LEU A 71 7.74 -17.45 14.54
CA LEU A 71 7.14 -16.62 15.59
C LEU A 71 6.74 -17.43 16.83
N ASP A 72 6.01 -18.52 16.64
CA ASP A 72 5.38 -19.26 17.75
C ASP A 72 5.44 -20.78 17.57
N GLY A 73 5.34 -21.29 16.34
CA GLY A 73 5.17 -22.73 16.10
C GLY A 73 6.25 -23.61 16.69
N ARG A 74 7.51 -23.15 16.70
CA ARG A 74 8.64 -23.86 17.33
C ARG A 74 8.56 -24.00 18.86
N ASN A 75 7.75 -23.18 19.51
CA ASN A 75 7.58 -23.17 20.98
C ASN A 75 6.36 -23.99 21.42
N GLN A 76 5.53 -24.45 20.49
CA GLN A 76 4.36 -25.27 20.76
C GLN A 76 4.78 -26.70 21.09
N ALA A 77 4.07 -27.35 22.04
CA ALA A 77 4.40 -28.70 22.52
C ALA A 77 4.48 -29.77 21.41
N TYR A 78 3.78 -29.55 20.28
CA TYR A 78 3.75 -30.45 19.12
C TYR A 78 4.25 -29.77 17.84
N GLY A 79 4.99 -28.66 17.97
CA GLY A 79 5.45 -27.85 16.84
C GLY A 79 6.06 -28.67 15.71
N ASP A 80 7.02 -29.55 16.03
CA ASP A 80 7.77 -30.32 15.05
C ASP A 80 6.88 -31.26 14.20
N SER A 81 5.78 -31.77 14.79
CA SER A 81 4.83 -32.63 14.06
C SER A 81 4.03 -31.88 12.99
N TYR A 82 3.86 -30.56 13.14
CA TYR A 82 3.12 -29.72 12.19
C TYR A 82 3.99 -29.23 11.02
N ARG A 83 5.32 -29.38 11.10
CA ARG A 83 6.27 -28.89 10.08
C ARG A 83 6.65 -29.96 9.05
N LEU A 84 6.42 -31.24 9.35
CA LEU A 84 6.89 -32.38 8.56
C LEU A 84 5.78 -33.12 7.80
N GLY A 85 4.55 -32.60 7.79
CA GLY A 85 3.42 -33.10 6.98
C GLY A 85 3.20 -32.26 5.75
#